data_AF-A0A3B6JNT9-F1
#
_entry.id   AF-A0A3B6JNT9-F1
#
_cell.length_a   1.000
_cell.length_b   1.000
_cell.length_c   1.000
_cell.angle_alpha   90.00
_cell.angle_beta   90.00
_cell.angle_gamma   90.00
#
_symmetry.space_group_name_H-M   'P 1'
#
loop_
_entity.id
_entity.type
_entity.pdbx_description
1 polymer ?
#
loop_
_entity_poly.entity_id
_entity_poly.type
_entity_poly.pdbx_seq_one_letter_code
_entity_poly.pdbx_strand_id
1 'polypeptide(L)'
;MQACARAAGERLPLVRAPARQRLAQSFVKVSRLPSLHETNRVVSCSARVSENISHKIEASTDHILPASQDHVVKAIDAINGGQVIAVPTDTIYGFACDACSAEAVNRIYEIKGRIHTRPLAICVADVPEISRFAVVDHLPHGLLHNLLPGPVTVVLKRGENSILERSLNPGLDSIGVRVPKLDFIRSIARGAGSALALTSANLSGRPSSVSVKDFGDLWPHCSYVFDGGILPSGRAGSTIVDLITPGVYKILRDGSSREETMAVLGKFGFVEAS
;
A
#
# COMPACT_ATOMS: atom_id res chain seq x y z
N MET A 1 -61.12 32.52 9.70
CA MET A 1 -61.05 31.92 8.34
C MET A 1 -59.58 31.92 7.95
N GLN A 2 -58.80 30.86 7.76
CA GLN A 2 -58.89 29.38 7.70
C GLN A 2 -57.59 28.88 8.41
N ALA A 3 -57.56 27.87 9.30
CA ALA A 3 -57.55 26.41 9.01
C ALA A 3 -56.47 26.01 7.98
N CYS A 4 -55.62 24.99 8.10
CA CYS A 4 -55.50 23.85 9.02
C CYS A 4 -54.20 23.07 8.72
N ALA A 5 -53.71 22.33 9.72
CA ALA A 5 -53.03 21.01 9.66
C ALA A 5 -51.67 20.81 8.94
N ARG A 6 -50.72 20.22 9.68
CA ARG A 6 -49.97 18.97 9.35
C ARG A 6 -49.22 18.50 10.62
N ALA A 7 -49.76 17.49 11.31
CA ALA A 7 -49.35 16.07 11.28
C ALA A 7 -47.98 15.84 11.96
N ALA A 8 -47.96 15.54 13.27
CA ALA A 8 -48.05 14.19 13.85
C ALA A 8 -46.79 13.33 13.53
N GLY A 9 -45.92 13.21 14.52
CA GLY A 9 -44.69 12.43 14.47
C GLY A 9 -44.96 10.93 14.53
N GLU A 10 -44.46 10.21 13.53
CA GLU A 10 -44.37 8.75 13.54
C GLU A 10 -43.11 8.33 14.29
N ARG A 11 -43.28 7.65 15.44
CA ARG A 11 -42.22 6.91 16.11
C ARG A 11 -42.09 5.53 15.45
N LEU A 12 -40.98 5.30 14.76
CA LEU A 12 -40.58 3.98 14.28
C LEU A 12 -40.31 3.02 15.47
N PRO A 13 -40.71 1.74 15.39
CA PRO A 13 -40.47 0.77 16.45
C PRO A 13 -39.00 0.31 16.47
N LEU A 14 -38.42 0.32 17.67
CA LEU A 14 -37.11 -0.26 18.00
C LEU A 14 -37.06 -1.76 17.68
N VAL A 15 -36.29 -2.14 16.68
CA VAL A 15 -35.97 -3.54 16.37
C VAL A 15 -34.93 -4.04 17.38
N ARG A 16 -35.29 -5.08 18.13
CA ARG A 16 -34.42 -5.77 19.10
C ARG A 16 -33.29 -6.53 18.40
N ALA A 17 -32.07 -6.37 18.89
CA ALA A 17 -30.90 -7.15 18.48
C ALA A 17 -31.02 -8.63 18.92
N PRO A 18 -30.60 -9.61 18.09
CA PRO A 18 -30.62 -11.02 18.48
C PRO A 18 -29.48 -11.35 19.45
N ALA A 19 -29.77 -12.29 20.35
CA ALA A 19 -28.92 -12.73 21.44
C ALA A 19 -27.63 -13.42 20.98
N ARG A 20 -26.51 -13.10 21.65
CA ARG A 20 -25.22 -13.78 21.50
C ARG A 20 -25.31 -15.24 21.97
N GLN A 21 -25.17 -16.19 21.06
CA GLN A 21 -24.87 -17.58 21.41
C GLN A 21 -23.37 -17.74 21.70
N ARG A 22 -23.05 -18.30 22.88
CA ARG A 22 -21.70 -18.71 23.26
C ARG A 22 -21.35 -20.00 22.52
N LEU A 23 -20.30 -19.95 21.69
CA LEU A 23 -19.64 -21.17 21.19
C LEU A 23 -18.76 -21.74 22.30
N ALA A 24 -19.05 -22.99 22.68
CA ALA A 24 -18.28 -23.76 23.63
C ALA A 24 -16.91 -24.12 23.03
N GLN A 25 -15.84 -23.80 23.75
CA GLN A 25 -14.47 -24.21 23.43
C GLN A 25 -14.29 -25.67 23.85
N SER A 26 -14.09 -26.57 22.88
CA SER A 26 -13.67 -27.94 23.14
C SER A 26 -12.15 -27.96 23.39
N PHE A 27 -11.76 -28.17 24.65
CA PHE A 27 -10.39 -28.44 25.08
C PHE A 27 -9.97 -29.85 24.65
N VAL A 28 -8.92 -29.95 23.83
CA VAL A 28 -8.21 -31.21 23.60
C VAL A 28 -7.14 -31.38 24.68
N LYS A 29 -7.26 -32.48 25.42
CA LYS A 29 -6.41 -32.88 26.54
C LYS A 29 -5.13 -33.52 25.98
N VAL A 30 -3.99 -32.85 26.12
CA VAL A 30 -2.67 -33.43 25.78
C VAL A 30 -2.15 -34.17 27.02
N SER A 31 -2.20 -35.50 26.99
CA SER A 31 -1.59 -36.36 28.01
C SER A 31 -0.15 -36.71 27.63
N ARG A 32 0.75 -36.56 28.62
CA ARG A 32 2.18 -36.88 28.56
C ARG A 32 2.43 -38.36 28.27
N LEU A 33 3.39 -38.66 27.40
CA LEU A 33 3.96 -40.00 27.20
C LEU A 33 5.19 -40.20 28.11
N PRO A 34 5.33 -41.35 28.80
CA PRO A 34 6.59 -41.77 29.42
C PRO A 34 7.47 -42.54 28.43
N SER A 35 8.79 -42.47 28.65
CA SER A 35 9.82 -43.18 27.90
C SER A 35 9.94 -44.65 28.33
N LEU A 36 10.28 -45.53 27.38
CA LEU A 36 10.85 -46.85 27.67
C LEU A 36 11.84 -47.28 26.56
N HIS A 37 12.89 -47.96 27.02
CA HIS A 37 14.03 -48.51 26.29
C HIS A 37 13.67 -49.71 25.39
N GLU A 38 14.47 -49.82 24.32
CA GLU A 38 14.98 -50.99 23.58
C GLU A 38 14.13 -52.26 23.41
N THR A 39 13.97 -52.70 22.15
CA THR A 39 14.63 -53.93 21.65
C THR A 39 14.43 -54.11 20.14
N ASN A 40 15.48 -54.65 19.51
CA ASN A 40 15.63 -54.99 18.09
C ASN A 40 14.46 -55.79 17.49
N ARG A 41 13.96 -55.33 16.34
CA ARG A 41 13.45 -56.20 15.27
C ARG A 41 13.70 -55.56 13.91
N VAL A 42 14.53 -56.25 13.12
CA VAL A 42 14.77 -55.99 11.71
C VAL A 42 13.50 -56.31 10.94
N VAL A 43 12.90 -55.28 10.32
CA VAL A 43 11.92 -55.43 9.25
C VAL A 43 12.35 -54.47 8.15
N SER A 44 12.78 -55.03 7.04
CA SER A 44 13.07 -54.31 5.81
C SER A 44 11.79 -53.66 5.29
N CYS A 45 11.75 -52.34 5.24
CA CYS A 45 10.74 -51.61 4.50
C CYS A 45 11.44 -50.47 3.75
N SER A 46 11.31 -50.49 2.43
CA SER A 46 11.84 -49.48 1.50
C SER A 46 11.30 -48.10 1.89
N ALA A 47 12.10 -47.31 2.59
CA ALA A 47 11.86 -45.88 2.72
C ALA A 47 12.36 -45.24 1.42
N ARG A 48 11.43 -44.95 0.50
CA ARG A 48 11.66 -43.92 -0.50
C ARG A 48 11.88 -42.63 0.27
N VAL A 49 13.13 -42.20 0.35
CA VAL A 49 13.46 -40.81 0.66
C VAL A 49 12.73 -40.01 -0.40
N SER A 50 11.63 -39.35 -0.01
CA SER A 50 11.07 -38.30 -0.84
C SER A 50 12.12 -37.21 -0.87
N GLU A 51 12.87 -37.18 -1.96
CA GLU A 51 13.68 -36.04 -2.32
C GLU A 51 12.75 -34.84 -2.30
N ASN A 52 12.93 -33.98 -1.31
CA ASN A 52 12.34 -32.65 -1.29
C ASN A 52 12.74 -32.00 -2.61
N ILE A 53 11.78 -31.90 -3.53
CA ILE A 53 11.87 -31.07 -4.72
C ILE A 53 11.88 -29.63 -4.19
N SER A 54 13.08 -29.19 -3.82
CA SER A 54 13.42 -27.78 -3.79
C SER A 54 13.22 -27.32 -5.22
N HIS A 55 12.02 -26.82 -5.53
CA HIS A 55 11.79 -26.04 -6.73
C HIS A 55 12.72 -24.82 -6.63
N LYS A 56 13.93 -24.96 -7.18
CA LYS A 56 14.69 -23.82 -7.67
C LYS A 56 13.79 -23.18 -8.72
N ILE A 57 13.07 -22.14 -8.30
CA ILE A 57 12.55 -21.15 -9.23
C ILE A 57 13.81 -20.48 -9.80
N GLU A 58 14.32 -21.00 -10.90
CA GLU A 58 15.16 -20.21 -11.78
C GLU A 58 14.26 -19.07 -12.25
N ALA A 59 14.51 -17.87 -11.75
CA ALA A 59 13.76 -16.68 -12.12
C ALA A 59 13.98 -16.45 -13.63
N SER A 60 13.05 -16.94 -14.46
CA SER A 60 13.11 -16.71 -15.91
C SER A 60 13.06 -15.20 -16.14
N THR A 61 13.89 -14.67 -17.03
CA THR A 61 13.96 -13.23 -17.34
C THR A 61 12.67 -12.65 -17.93
N ASP A 62 11.63 -13.47 -18.16
CA ASP A 62 10.36 -13.05 -18.79
C ASP A 62 9.49 -12.13 -17.92
N HIS A 63 9.76 -12.03 -16.61
CA HIS A 63 9.03 -11.17 -15.69
C HIS A 63 9.60 -9.75 -15.58
N ILE A 64 10.76 -9.47 -16.21
CA ILE A 64 11.36 -8.13 -16.23
C ILE A 64 11.08 -7.47 -17.58
N LEU A 65 10.30 -6.41 -17.58
CA LEU A 65 9.86 -5.71 -18.79
C LEU A 65 10.33 -4.26 -18.78
N PRO A 66 10.64 -3.64 -19.92
CA PRO A 66 10.88 -2.20 -19.96
C PRO A 66 9.67 -1.42 -19.42
N ALA A 67 9.91 -0.40 -18.60
CA ALA A 67 8.89 0.53 -18.14
C ALA A 67 8.48 1.51 -19.25
N SER A 68 7.86 0.97 -20.30
CA SER A 68 7.39 1.69 -21.49
C SER A 68 5.86 1.65 -21.60
N GLN A 69 5.28 2.55 -22.40
CA GLN A 69 3.82 2.60 -22.59
C GLN A 69 3.25 1.30 -23.18
N ASP A 70 4.04 0.56 -23.98
CA ASP A 70 3.64 -0.73 -24.57
C ASP A 70 3.30 -1.80 -23.51
N HIS A 71 3.83 -1.65 -22.29
CA HIS A 71 3.64 -2.61 -21.21
C HIS A 71 2.63 -2.15 -20.14
N VAL A 72 2.03 -0.96 -20.29
CA VAL A 72 1.06 -0.44 -19.33
C VAL A 72 -0.16 -1.36 -19.20
N VAL A 73 -0.65 -1.92 -20.31
CA VAL A 73 -1.79 -2.86 -20.27
C VAL A 73 -1.47 -4.10 -19.42
N LYS A 74 -0.27 -4.68 -19.58
CA LYS A 74 0.17 -5.82 -18.76
C LYS A 74 0.23 -5.47 -17.27
N ALA A 75 0.69 -4.27 -16.94
CA ALA A 75 0.73 -3.80 -15.56
C ALA A 75 -0.69 -3.62 -14.98
N ILE A 76 -1.62 -3.05 -15.77
CA ILE A 76 -3.03 -2.90 -15.37
C ILE A 76 -3.67 -4.26 -15.12
N ASP A 77 -3.47 -5.22 -16.03
CA ASP A 77 -4.01 -6.58 -15.89
C ASP A 77 -3.48 -7.26 -14.61
N ALA A 78 -2.19 -7.09 -14.31
CA ALA A 78 -1.60 -7.60 -13.07
C ALA A 78 -2.22 -6.96 -11.82
N ILE A 79 -2.39 -5.63 -11.81
CA ILE A 79 -3.04 -4.92 -10.70
C ILE A 79 -4.48 -5.40 -10.51
N ASN A 80 -5.26 -5.48 -11.59
CA ASN A 80 -6.65 -5.94 -11.57
C ASN A 80 -6.77 -7.42 -11.17
N GLY A 81 -5.74 -8.22 -11.46
CA GLY A 81 -5.60 -9.60 -11.00
C GLY A 81 -5.15 -9.74 -9.53
N GLY A 82 -5.05 -8.64 -8.77
CA GLY A 82 -4.65 -8.65 -7.37
C GLY A 82 -3.16 -8.95 -7.13
N GLN A 83 -2.33 -8.81 -8.16
CA GLN A 83 -0.90 -9.08 -8.10
C GLN A 83 -0.11 -7.85 -7.65
N VAL A 84 1.13 -8.09 -7.22
CA VAL A 84 2.11 -7.03 -6.90
C VAL A 84 3.05 -6.87 -8.09
N ILE A 85 3.28 -5.62 -8.49
CA ILE A 85 4.28 -5.27 -9.51
C ILE A 85 5.37 -4.39 -8.89
N ALA A 86 6.59 -4.46 -9.42
CA ALA A 86 7.64 -3.49 -9.12
C ALA A 86 7.71 -2.47 -10.26
N VAL A 87 7.72 -1.18 -9.94
CA VAL A 87 7.66 -0.08 -10.90
C VAL A 87 8.67 1.01 -10.57
N PRO A 88 9.25 1.69 -11.57
CA PRO A 88 10.01 2.90 -11.33
C PRO A 88 9.05 4.04 -10.95
N THR A 89 9.58 5.03 -10.23
CA THR A 89 8.91 6.32 -10.02
C THR A 89 9.89 7.44 -10.35
N ASP A 90 9.45 8.69 -10.20
CA ASP A 90 10.31 9.88 -10.27
C ASP A 90 11.27 10.03 -9.06
N THR A 91 11.25 9.10 -8.09
CA THR A 91 12.23 9.07 -6.98
C THR A 91 13.00 7.75 -6.86
N ILE A 92 12.30 6.67 -6.55
CA ILE A 92 12.89 5.34 -6.29
C ILE A 92 11.96 4.26 -6.83
N TYR A 93 12.44 3.04 -6.99
CA TYR A 93 11.56 1.91 -7.32
C TYR A 93 10.59 1.63 -6.18
N GLY A 94 9.38 1.24 -6.54
CA GLY A 94 8.33 0.88 -5.60
C GLY A 94 7.62 -0.42 -5.95
N PHE A 95 7.11 -1.10 -4.92
CA PHE A 95 6.09 -2.13 -5.08
C PHE A 95 4.72 -1.47 -5.13
N ALA A 96 3.91 -1.86 -6.10
CA ALA A 96 2.57 -1.37 -6.31
C ALA A 96 1.57 -2.51 -6.40
N CYS A 97 0.39 -2.30 -5.82
CA CYS A 97 -0.77 -3.19 -5.95
C CYS A 97 -2.06 -2.36 -5.89
N ASP A 98 -3.23 -2.96 -6.13
CA ASP A 98 -4.51 -2.27 -5.90
C ASP A 98 -4.67 -1.94 -4.40
N ALA A 99 -4.91 -0.66 -4.10
CA ALA A 99 -5.10 -0.18 -2.72
C ALA A 99 -6.48 -0.55 -2.13
N CYS A 100 -7.41 -1.01 -2.97
CA CYS A 100 -8.75 -1.42 -2.59
C CYS A 100 -8.88 -2.94 -2.41
N SER A 101 -7.81 -3.71 -2.68
CA SER A 101 -7.79 -5.16 -2.53
C SER A 101 -7.07 -5.59 -1.25
N ALA A 102 -7.81 -6.15 -0.30
CA ALA A 102 -7.25 -6.73 0.93
C ALA A 102 -6.18 -7.78 0.65
N GLU A 103 -6.40 -8.62 -0.36
CA GLU A 103 -5.47 -9.66 -0.76
C GLU A 103 -4.15 -9.06 -1.26
N ALA A 104 -4.23 -8.06 -2.14
CA ALA A 104 -3.06 -7.42 -2.72
C ALA A 104 -2.26 -6.60 -1.69
N VAL A 105 -2.95 -5.86 -0.82
CA VAL A 105 -2.33 -5.10 0.28
C VAL A 105 -1.61 -6.04 1.26
N ASN A 106 -2.22 -7.17 1.60
CA ASN A 106 -1.60 -8.16 2.49
C ASN A 106 -0.33 -8.76 1.87
N ARG A 107 -0.30 -9.00 0.54
CA ARG A 107 0.92 -9.44 -0.16
C ARG A 107 2.06 -8.44 0.00
N ILE A 108 1.80 -7.13 -0.14
CA ILE A 108 2.85 -6.12 0.09
C ILE A 108 3.39 -6.20 1.53
N TYR A 109 2.52 -6.36 2.53
CA TYR A 109 2.97 -6.50 3.92
C TYR A 109 3.78 -7.77 4.17
N GLU A 110 3.48 -8.85 3.46
CA GLU A 110 4.26 -10.10 3.52
C GLU A 110 5.64 -9.93 2.91
N ILE A 111 5.73 -9.28 1.74
CA ILE A 111 7.00 -8.96 1.06
C ILE A 111 7.90 -8.08 1.96
N LYS A 112 7.30 -7.09 2.64
CA LYS A 112 8.04 -6.11 3.47
C LYS A 112 8.30 -6.61 4.90
N GLY A 113 7.62 -7.67 5.32
CA GLY A 113 7.66 -8.21 6.68
C GLY A 113 6.77 -7.46 7.67
N ARG A 114 5.73 -8.12 8.21
CA ARG A 114 4.65 -7.51 9.01
C ARG A 114 5.12 -6.67 10.21
N ILE A 115 6.16 -7.08 10.93
CA ILE A 115 6.66 -6.37 12.14
C ILE A 115 7.32 -5.02 11.81
N HIS A 116 7.74 -4.82 10.57
CA HIS A 116 8.55 -3.66 10.16
C HIS A 116 7.89 -2.80 9.08
N THR A 117 6.58 -2.91 8.92
CA THR A 117 5.85 -2.19 7.88
C THR A 117 5.52 -0.78 8.34
N ARG A 118 6.23 0.19 7.78
CA ARG A 118 5.82 1.59 7.81
C ARG A 118 4.49 1.75 7.05
N PRO A 119 3.68 2.78 7.35
CA PRO A 119 2.48 3.06 6.58
C PRO A 119 2.79 3.16 5.08
N LEU A 120 1.96 2.53 4.26
CA LEU A 120 2.00 2.61 2.81
C LEU A 120 1.40 3.94 2.36
N ALA A 121 1.96 4.54 1.31
CA ALA A 121 1.30 5.61 0.59
C ALA A 121 0.35 5.02 -0.45
N ILE A 122 -0.54 5.84 -0.99
CA ILE A 122 -1.22 5.56 -2.25
C ILE A 122 -0.67 6.45 -3.37
N CYS A 123 -0.71 5.92 -4.58
CA CYS A 123 -0.45 6.60 -5.82
C CYS A 123 -1.76 6.75 -6.60
N VAL A 124 -2.08 7.96 -7.03
CA VAL A 124 -3.21 8.24 -7.93
C VAL A 124 -2.70 8.82 -9.25
N ALA A 125 -3.51 8.78 -10.31
CA ALA A 125 -3.04 9.19 -11.63
C ALA A 125 -2.87 10.70 -11.73
N ASP A 126 -3.79 11.45 -11.12
CA ASP A 126 -3.89 12.90 -11.24
C ASP A 126 -4.35 13.55 -9.92
N VAL A 127 -3.94 14.80 -9.71
CA VAL A 127 -4.23 15.57 -8.47
C VAL A 127 -5.73 15.63 -8.11
N PRO A 128 -6.67 15.83 -9.05
CA PRO A 128 -8.09 15.86 -8.71
C PRO A 128 -8.61 14.56 -8.08
N GLU A 129 -7.99 13.42 -8.37
CA GLU A 129 -8.42 12.12 -7.83
C GLU A 129 -8.17 11.97 -6.33
N ILE A 130 -7.29 12.77 -5.75
CA ILE A 130 -6.94 12.72 -4.32
C ILE A 130 -8.19 12.84 -3.44
N SER A 131 -9.13 13.70 -3.84
CA SER A 131 -10.40 13.94 -3.13
C SER A 131 -11.30 12.70 -3.02
N ARG A 132 -11.10 11.68 -3.87
CA ARG A 132 -11.82 10.39 -3.78
C ARG A 132 -11.41 9.58 -2.55
N PHE A 133 -10.21 9.84 -2.01
CA PHE A 133 -9.57 8.98 -1.00
C PHE A 133 -9.20 9.70 0.29
N ALA A 134 -9.02 11.02 0.24
CA ALA A 134 -8.57 11.86 1.35
C ALA A 134 -9.37 13.16 1.43
N VAL A 135 -9.46 13.71 2.64
CA VAL A 135 -10.07 15.02 2.90
C VAL A 135 -9.12 16.13 2.47
N VAL A 136 -9.60 17.01 1.59
CA VAL A 136 -8.78 18.09 0.99
C VAL A 136 -9.43 19.47 1.12
N ASP A 137 -10.64 19.56 1.67
CA ASP A 137 -11.47 20.78 1.71
C ASP A 137 -10.80 21.94 2.46
N HIS A 138 -9.94 21.64 3.43
CA HIS A 138 -9.21 22.65 4.20
C HIS A 138 -7.97 23.19 3.49
N LEU A 139 -7.53 22.57 2.39
CA LEU A 139 -6.33 22.98 1.67
C LEU A 139 -6.66 24.17 0.74
N PRO A 140 -5.80 25.19 0.69
CA PRO A 140 -5.97 26.28 -0.27
C PRO A 140 -6.00 25.79 -1.72
N HIS A 141 -6.83 26.42 -2.54
CA HIS A 141 -6.92 26.12 -3.96
C HIS A 141 -5.54 26.22 -4.64
N GLY A 142 -5.19 25.19 -5.41
CA GLY A 142 -3.93 25.13 -6.15
C GLY A 142 -2.73 24.61 -5.35
N LEU A 143 -2.80 24.47 -4.02
CA LEU A 143 -1.68 23.95 -3.21
C LEU A 143 -1.22 22.58 -3.70
N LEU A 144 -2.16 21.63 -3.85
CA LEU A 144 -1.83 20.28 -4.31
C LEU A 144 -1.21 20.28 -5.71
N HIS A 145 -1.66 21.15 -6.62
CA HIS A 145 -1.08 21.28 -7.96
C HIS A 145 0.33 21.89 -7.98
N ASN A 146 0.72 22.62 -6.92
CA ASN A 146 2.09 23.13 -6.77
C ASN A 146 3.02 22.10 -6.11
N LEU A 147 2.48 21.13 -5.37
CA LEU A 147 3.24 20.04 -4.76
C LEU A 147 3.32 18.78 -5.65
N LEU A 148 2.33 18.58 -6.52
CA LEU A 148 2.09 17.36 -7.29
C LEU A 148 1.68 17.69 -8.73
N PRO A 149 2.06 16.88 -9.74
CA PRO A 149 2.88 15.68 -9.66
C PRO A 149 4.35 15.94 -9.30
N GLY A 150 4.97 15.05 -8.52
CA GLY A 150 6.36 15.21 -8.13
C GLY A 150 6.83 14.31 -6.99
N PRO A 151 8.08 14.55 -6.53
CA PRO A 151 8.73 13.80 -5.46
C PRO A 151 8.21 14.15 -4.06
N VAL A 152 6.91 14.41 -3.91
CA VAL A 152 6.25 14.74 -2.64
C VAL A 152 5.19 13.69 -2.32
N THR A 153 5.05 13.36 -1.04
CA THR A 153 3.93 12.56 -0.51
C THR A 153 3.24 13.40 0.54
N VAL A 154 1.98 13.75 0.29
CA VAL A 154 1.16 14.54 1.21
C VAL A 154 0.38 13.61 2.12
N VAL A 155 0.53 13.75 3.43
CA VAL A 155 -0.26 12.99 4.40
C VAL A 155 -1.50 13.81 4.75
N LEU A 156 -2.65 13.20 4.55
CA LEU A 156 -3.97 13.80 4.72
C LEU A 156 -4.86 12.88 5.55
N LYS A 157 -5.95 13.42 6.09
CA LYS A 157 -6.98 12.60 6.73
C LYS A 157 -7.63 11.73 5.65
N ARG A 158 -7.81 10.45 5.93
CA ARG A 158 -8.52 9.52 5.05
C ARG A 158 -9.98 9.97 4.92
N GLY A 159 -10.52 9.93 3.71
CA GLY A 159 -11.94 10.23 3.47
C GLY A 159 -12.83 9.16 4.08
N GLU A 160 -13.93 9.56 4.72
CA GLU A 160 -14.86 8.63 5.38
C GLU A 160 -15.54 7.66 4.40
N ASN A 161 -15.80 8.13 3.18
CA ASN A 161 -16.38 7.35 2.08
C ASN A 161 -15.31 6.78 1.13
N SER A 162 -14.04 6.77 1.54
CA SER A 162 -12.95 6.25 0.73
C SER A 162 -13.13 4.74 0.49
N ILE A 163 -12.99 4.32 -0.77
CA ILE A 163 -13.05 2.90 -1.16
C ILE A 163 -11.76 2.14 -0.82
N LEU A 164 -10.74 2.81 -0.28
CA LEU A 164 -9.49 2.17 0.13
C LEU A 164 -9.78 1.06 1.14
N GLU A 165 -9.03 -0.03 1.01
CA GLU A 165 -9.17 -1.16 1.90
C GLU A 165 -8.85 -0.77 3.36
N ARG A 166 -9.62 -1.31 4.31
CA ARG A 166 -9.45 -0.99 5.74
C ARG A 166 -8.17 -1.56 6.33
N SER A 167 -7.66 -2.66 5.76
CA SER A 167 -6.37 -3.23 6.13
C SER A 167 -5.19 -2.38 5.65
N LEU A 168 -5.40 -1.42 4.73
CA LEU A 168 -4.36 -0.47 4.32
C LEU A 168 -4.10 0.51 5.46
N ASN A 169 -2.94 0.39 6.11
CA ASN A 169 -2.53 1.18 7.27
C ASN A 169 -3.47 1.01 8.47
N PRO A 170 -3.53 -0.18 9.07
CA PRO A 170 -4.50 -0.47 10.13
C PRO A 170 -4.28 0.43 11.34
N GLY A 171 -5.37 1.03 11.84
CA GLY A 171 -5.35 1.92 13.00
C GLY A 171 -4.92 3.36 12.72
N LEU A 172 -4.68 3.73 11.45
CA LEU A 172 -4.38 5.10 11.05
C LEU A 172 -5.56 5.73 10.30
N ASP A 173 -6.02 6.87 10.81
CA ASP A 173 -7.04 7.71 10.15
C ASP A 173 -6.44 8.62 9.07
N SER A 174 -5.14 8.50 8.81
CA SER A 174 -4.42 9.24 7.78
C SER A 174 -3.99 8.36 6.62
N ILE A 175 -3.73 8.99 5.48
CA ILE A 175 -3.18 8.33 4.30
C ILE A 175 -2.18 9.25 3.62
N GLY A 176 -1.01 8.70 3.26
CA GLY A 176 -0.05 9.37 2.40
C GLY A 176 -0.51 9.25 0.95
N VAL A 177 -0.61 10.36 0.22
CA VAL A 177 -1.03 10.39 -1.18
C VAL A 177 0.09 10.98 -2.03
N ARG A 178 0.33 10.37 -3.18
CA ARG A 178 1.35 10.77 -4.14
C ARG A 178 0.79 10.76 -5.56
N VAL A 179 1.26 11.70 -6.38
CA VAL A 179 1.13 11.67 -7.83
C VAL A 179 2.56 11.74 -8.39
N PRO A 180 3.19 10.59 -8.71
CA PRO A 180 4.57 10.57 -9.20
C PRO A 180 4.70 11.32 -10.53
N LYS A 181 5.76 12.09 -10.74
CA LYS A 181 6.05 12.72 -12.05
C LYS A 181 6.68 11.71 -13.03
N LEU A 182 5.99 10.59 -13.24
CA LEU A 182 6.35 9.55 -14.20
C LEU A 182 5.09 9.00 -14.85
N ASP A 183 4.98 9.16 -16.17
CA ASP A 183 3.75 8.82 -16.89
C ASP A 183 3.45 7.33 -16.89
N PHE A 184 4.45 6.45 -16.82
CA PHE A 184 4.25 5.01 -16.76
C PHE A 184 3.34 4.58 -15.59
N ILE A 185 3.68 4.93 -14.35
CA ILE A 185 2.86 4.58 -13.17
C ILE A 185 1.52 5.34 -13.13
N ARG A 186 1.48 6.57 -13.64
CA ARG A 186 0.23 7.34 -13.74
C ARG A 186 -0.74 6.70 -14.74
N SER A 187 -0.25 6.20 -15.87
CA SER A 187 -1.07 5.46 -16.84
C SER A 187 -1.63 4.18 -16.26
N ILE A 188 -0.86 3.46 -15.41
CA ILE A 188 -1.34 2.28 -14.70
C ILE A 188 -2.47 2.64 -13.74
N ALA A 189 -2.28 3.66 -12.89
CA ALA A 189 -3.33 4.09 -11.95
C ALA A 189 -4.61 4.53 -12.69
N ARG A 190 -4.45 5.28 -13.79
CA ARG A 190 -5.58 5.72 -14.62
C ARG A 190 -6.33 4.55 -15.23
N GLY A 191 -5.61 3.58 -15.79
CA GLY A 191 -6.18 2.40 -16.43
C GLY A 191 -6.80 1.40 -15.46
N ALA A 192 -6.28 1.30 -14.24
CA ALA A 192 -6.88 0.53 -13.16
C ALA A 192 -8.14 1.19 -12.57
N GLY A 193 -8.32 2.50 -12.79
CA GLY A 193 -9.48 3.27 -12.28
C GLY A 193 -9.50 3.47 -10.75
N SER A 194 -8.39 3.13 -10.09
CA SER A 194 -8.26 3.06 -8.63
C SER A 194 -6.91 3.65 -8.17
N ALA A 195 -6.76 3.81 -6.86
CA ALA A 195 -5.48 4.14 -6.25
C ALA A 195 -4.59 2.88 -6.15
N LEU A 196 -3.29 3.04 -6.38
CA LEU A 196 -2.31 1.98 -6.18
C LEU A 196 -1.69 2.14 -4.78
N ALA A 197 -1.68 1.11 -3.95
CA ALA A 197 -0.85 1.12 -2.75
C ALA A 197 0.62 1.09 -3.18
N LEU A 198 1.45 1.98 -2.63
CA LEU A 198 2.82 2.21 -3.08
C LEU A 198 3.78 2.28 -1.89
N THR A 199 4.83 1.48 -1.94
CA THR A 199 5.97 1.53 -0.99
C THR A 199 7.28 1.34 -1.74
N SER A 200 8.40 1.76 -1.16
CA SER A 200 9.72 1.49 -1.73
C SER A 200 10.00 -0.01 -1.90
N ALA A 201 10.61 -0.36 -3.04
CA ALA A 201 10.95 -1.73 -3.43
C ALA A 201 12.26 -2.19 -2.78
N ASN A 202 12.25 -2.37 -1.46
CA ASN A 202 13.39 -2.81 -0.66
C ASN A 202 12.86 -3.50 0.61
N LEU A 203 13.67 -4.32 1.28
CA LEU A 203 13.30 -4.76 2.63
C LEU A 203 13.34 -3.58 3.61
N SER A 204 12.50 -3.61 4.64
CA SER A 204 12.51 -2.57 5.67
C SER A 204 13.89 -2.44 6.32
N GLY A 205 14.41 -1.21 6.38
CA GLY A 205 15.75 -0.91 6.91
C GLY A 205 16.90 -1.02 5.91
N ARG A 206 16.66 -1.55 4.69
CA ARG A 206 17.66 -1.55 3.61
C ARG A 206 17.69 -0.20 2.87
N PRO A 207 18.78 0.12 2.14
CA PRO A 207 18.83 1.29 1.26
C PRO A 207 17.67 1.31 0.24
N SER A 208 17.23 2.51 -0.15
CA SER A 208 16.21 2.69 -1.19
C SER A 208 16.71 2.24 -2.56
N SER A 209 15.86 1.61 -3.36
CA SER A 209 16.21 1.06 -4.67
C SER A 209 16.16 2.07 -5.80
N VAL A 210 17.24 2.21 -6.55
CA VAL A 210 17.37 3.12 -7.70
C VAL A 210 17.57 2.39 -9.02
N SER A 211 17.74 1.08 -8.96
CA SER A 211 17.78 0.17 -10.12
C SER A 211 17.10 -1.15 -9.75
N VAL A 212 16.61 -1.89 -10.75
CA VAL A 212 16.01 -3.22 -10.51
C VAL A 212 16.95 -4.19 -9.78
N LYS A 213 18.26 -4.03 -9.99
CA LYS A 213 19.31 -4.85 -9.37
C LYS A 213 19.41 -4.68 -7.85
N ASP A 214 18.96 -3.53 -7.31
CA ASP A 214 19.01 -3.26 -5.87
C ASP A 214 18.07 -4.18 -5.06
N PHE A 215 17.08 -4.81 -5.70
CA PHE A 215 16.05 -5.62 -5.07
C PHE A 215 15.78 -6.94 -5.80
N GLY A 216 16.81 -7.50 -6.44
CA GLY A 216 16.72 -8.74 -7.20
C GLY A 216 16.22 -9.94 -6.38
N ASP A 217 16.51 -9.93 -5.09
CA ASP A 217 16.03 -10.92 -4.12
C ASP A 217 14.51 -10.89 -3.92
N LEU A 218 13.85 -9.78 -4.25
CA LEU A 218 12.41 -9.58 -4.07
C LEU A 218 11.59 -9.79 -5.35
N TRP A 219 12.24 -9.97 -6.50
CA TRP A 219 11.56 -10.21 -7.78
C TRP A 219 10.61 -11.42 -7.77
N PRO A 220 10.92 -12.56 -7.11
CA PRO A 220 10.01 -13.71 -7.06
C PRO A 220 8.66 -13.42 -6.41
N HIS A 221 8.51 -12.30 -5.70
CA HIS A 221 7.24 -11.88 -5.10
C HIS A 221 6.41 -10.95 -6.00
N CYS A 222 6.94 -10.55 -7.15
CA CYS A 222 6.28 -9.67 -8.10
C CYS A 222 5.84 -10.48 -9.32
N SER A 223 4.66 -10.19 -9.88
CA SER A 223 4.29 -10.77 -11.17
C SER A 223 5.09 -10.15 -12.32
N TYR A 224 5.39 -8.86 -12.21
CA TYR A 224 6.26 -8.14 -13.12
C TYR A 224 7.17 -7.16 -12.39
N VAL A 225 8.38 -7.00 -12.93
CA VAL A 225 9.33 -5.94 -12.59
C VAL A 225 9.49 -5.07 -13.83
N PHE A 226 9.02 -3.83 -13.74
CA PHE A 226 9.18 -2.88 -14.84
C PHE A 226 10.50 -2.12 -14.66
N ASP A 227 11.44 -2.31 -15.58
CA ASP A 227 12.77 -1.70 -15.55
C ASP A 227 12.76 -0.34 -16.26
N GLY A 228 12.98 0.72 -15.48
CA GLY A 228 13.21 2.10 -15.94
C GLY A 228 14.69 2.50 -15.94
N GLY A 229 15.61 1.55 -15.81
CA GLY A 229 17.05 1.79 -15.69
C GLY A 229 17.45 2.30 -14.31
N ILE A 230 18.52 3.11 -14.27
CA ILE A 230 19.01 3.78 -13.06
C ILE A 230 18.27 5.11 -12.90
N LEU A 231 17.54 5.27 -11.79
CA LEU A 231 16.75 6.46 -11.51
C LEU A 231 17.66 7.65 -11.09
N PRO A 232 17.41 8.87 -11.61
CA PRO A 232 18.34 10.00 -11.49
C PRO A 232 18.30 10.72 -10.13
N SER A 233 17.24 10.51 -9.35
CA SER A 233 16.89 11.22 -8.10
C SER A 233 17.66 10.80 -6.85
N GLY A 234 18.63 9.89 -6.99
CA GLY A 234 19.35 9.31 -5.86
C GLY A 234 18.45 8.49 -4.94
N ARG A 235 18.90 8.25 -3.69
CA ARG A 235 18.24 7.32 -2.76
C ARG A 235 17.30 7.97 -1.74
N ALA A 236 17.16 9.30 -1.76
CA ALA A 236 16.41 10.06 -0.74
C ALA A 236 14.89 9.80 -0.74
N GLY A 237 14.34 9.28 -1.84
CA GLY A 237 12.88 9.08 -1.96
C GLY A 237 12.11 10.41 -1.95
N SER A 238 10.77 10.34 -1.88
CA SER A 238 9.92 11.53 -1.80
C SER A 238 10.00 12.23 -0.44
N THR A 239 9.85 13.54 -0.43
CA THR A 239 9.59 14.29 0.81
C THR A 239 8.21 13.91 1.32
N ILE A 240 8.08 13.56 2.61
CA ILE A 240 6.77 13.28 3.21
C ILE A 240 6.40 14.47 4.08
N VAL A 241 5.25 15.09 3.78
CA VAL A 241 4.73 16.23 4.52
C VAL A 241 3.34 15.93 5.06
N ASP A 242 3.14 16.15 6.35
CA ASP A 242 1.84 16.14 7.00
C ASP A 242 1.13 17.47 6.79
N LEU A 243 -0.09 17.41 6.25
CA LEU A 243 -0.97 18.56 6.00
C LEU A 243 -2.36 18.32 6.59
N ILE A 244 -2.50 17.47 7.61
CA ILE A 244 -3.79 17.16 8.24
C ILE A 244 -4.36 18.40 8.94
N THR A 245 -3.51 19.17 9.63
CA THR A 245 -3.92 20.36 10.37
C THR A 245 -3.97 21.58 9.46
N PRO A 246 -5.11 22.30 9.38
CA PRO A 246 -5.22 23.50 8.56
C PRO A 246 -4.15 24.56 8.89
N GLY A 247 -3.48 25.06 7.85
CA GLY A 247 -2.45 26.11 7.96
C GLY A 247 -1.14 25.68 8.60
N VAL A 248 -0.98 24.39 8.95
CA VAL A 248 0.21 23.86 9.60
C VAL A 248 0.77 22.69 8.79
N TYR A 249 2.09 22.58 8.68
CA TYR A 249 2.74 21.42 8.08
C TYR A 249 3.78 20.81 9.01
N LYS A 250 4.09 19.53 8.80
CA LYS A 250 5.25 18.88 9.42
C LYS A 250 5.97 18.00 8.41
N ILE A 251 7.28 18.18 8.25
CA ILE A 251 8.09 17.24 7.47
C ILE A 251 8.26 15.96 8.28
N LEU A 252 7.67 14.86 7.80
CA LEU A 252 7.78 13.53 8.41
C LEU A 252 8.99 12.75 7.89
N ARG A 253 9.43 13.07 6.67
CA ARG A 253 10.65 12.53 6.08
C ARG A 253 11.28 13.55 5.16
N ASP A 254 12.56 13.82 5.41
CA ASP A 254 13.41 14.54 4.47
C ASP A 254 13.59 13.69 3.21
N GLY A 255 13.13 14.20 2.08
CA GLY A 255 13.29 13.58 0.77
C GLY A 255 13.96 14.52 -0.22
N SER A 256 13.99 14.13 -1.49
CA SER A 256 14.72 14.86 -2.54
C SER A 256 14.19 16.28 -2.83
N SER A 257 13.02 16.65 -2.30
CA SER A 257 12.34 17.93 -2.57
C SER A 257 11.99 18.73 -1.31
N ARG A 258 12.70 18.49 -0.20
CA ARG A 258 12.39 19.12 1.09
C ARG A 258 12.28 20.64 0.99
N GLU A 259 13.33 21.29 0.49
CA GLU A 259 13.41 22.75 0.40
C GLU A 259 12.34 23.33 -0.54
N GLU A 260 12.11 22.69 -1.68
CA GLU A 260 11.05 23.09 -2.62
C GLU A 260 9.67 22.95 -2.00
N THR A 261 9.41 21.87 -1.28
CA THR A 261 8.15 21.62 -0.56
C THR A 261 7.89 22.71 0.46
N MET A 262 8.89 23.06 1.28
CA MET A 262 8.80 24.14 2.27
C MET A 262 8.58 25.50 1.61
N ALA A 263 9.28 25.78 0.51
CA ALA A 263 9.12 27.03 -0.23
C ALA A 263 7.69 27.17 -0.81
N VAL A 264 7.11 26.08 -1.33
CA VAL A 264 5.70 26.08 -1.78
C VAL A 264 4.77 26.32 -0.59
N LEU A 265 4.92 25.56 0.50
CA LEU A 265 4.06 25.69 1.68
C LEU A 265 4.09 27.11 2.28
N GLY A 266 5.27 27.72 2.36
CA GLY A 266 5.43 29.11 2.80
C GLY A 266 4.71 30.12 1.90
N LYS A 267 4.72 29.93 0.57
CA LYS A 267 3.93 30.78 -0.36
C LYS A 267 2.42 30.69 -0.13
N PHE A 268 1.95 29.54 0.36
CA PHE A 268 0.54 29.32 0.72
C PHE A 268 0.24 29.69 2.19
N GLY A 269 1.19 30.27 2.92
CA GLY A 269 0.99 30.73 4.30
C GLY A 269 0.98 29.63 5.35
N PHE A 270 1.46 28.42 5.03
CA PHE A 270 1.57 27.35 6.02
C PHE A 270 2.76 27.58 6.95
N VAL A 271 2.58 27.22 8.22
CA VAL A 271 3.61 27.33 9.26
C VAL A 271 4.06 25.93 9.67
N GLU A 272 5.37 25.76 9.92
CA GLU A 272 5.89 24.48 10.40
C GLU A 272 5.44 24.23 11.84
N ALA A 273 4.96 23.01 12.12
CA ALA A 273 4.65 22.58 13.47
C ALA A 273 5.91 22.64 14.34
N SER A 274 5.78 23.24 15.51
CA SER A 274 6.85 23.31 16.53
C SER A 274 7.16 21.94 17.14
#